data_AF-A0A7V6LTM9-F1
#
_entry.id   AF-A0A7V6LTM9-F1
#
_cell.length_a   1.000
_cell.length_b   1.000
_cell.length_c   1.000
_cell.angle_alpha   90.00
_cell.angle_beta   90.00
_cell.angle_gamma   90.00
#
_symmetry.space_group_name_H-M   'P 1'
#
loop_
_entity.id
_entity.type
_entity.pdbx_description
1 polymer ?
#
loop_
_entity_poly.entity_id
_entity_poly.type
_entity_poly.pdbx_seq_one_letter_code
_entity_poly.pdbx_strand_id
1 'polypeptide(L)'
;MIGHIAERFVIHFFSAGTLIVAVSFALRYWLRRNAKVKRWVAPERERLLVVSCFIVSGIAAWREPFDVAAGGSVVKSVFDFISWYSGSAVSAWALYRWWKE
;
A
#
# COMPACT_ATOMS: atom_id res chain seq x y z
N MET A 1 21.51 11.88 9.76
CA MET A 1 20.39 11.20 10.47
C MET A 1 19.02 11.66 9.95
N ILE A 2 18.66 12.94 10.08
CA ILE A 2 17.35 13.46 9.64
C ILE A 2 17.15 13.32 8.12
N GLY A 3 18.16 13.68 7.31
CA GLY A 3 18.07 13.57 5.84
C GLY A 3 17.77 12.15 5.34
N HIS A 4 18.35 11.13 5.96
CA HIS A 4 18.12 9.73 5.60
C HIS A 4 16.72 9.23 6.00
N ILE A 5 16.14 9.75 7.10
CA ILE A 5 14.75 9.45 7.47
C ILE A 5 13.79 10.07 6.45
N ALA A 6 14.03 11.33 6.06
CA ALA A 6 13.23 12.01 5.06
C ALA A 6 13.31 11.33 3.68
N GLU A 7 14.50 10.90 3.26
CA GLU A 7 14.71 10.15 2.02
C GLU A 7 13.90 8.84 2.01
N ARG A 8 14.02 8.01 3.05
CA ARG A 8 13.24 6.77 3.17
C ARG A 8 11.75 7.02 3.19
N PHE A 9 11.31 8.07 3.89
CA PHE A 9 9.90 8.46 3.93
C PHE A 9 9.36 8.71 2.52
N VAL A 10 10.09 9.51 1.71
CA VAL A 10 9.71 9.80 0.33
C VAL A 10 9.66 8.54 -0.52
N ILE A 11 10.68 7.69 -0.40
CA ILE A 11 10.77 6.42 -1.14
C ILE A 11 9.57 5.53 -0.82
N HIS A 12 9.28 5.29 0.46
CA HIS A 12 8.16 4.45 0.89
C HIS A 12 6.81 5.05 0.50
N PHE A 13 6.64 6.38 0.62
CA PHE A 13 5.41 7.06 0.22
C PHE A 13 5.08 6.83 -1.25
N PHE A 14 6.05 7.06 -2.15
CA PHE A 14 5.84 6.84 -3.59
C PHE A 14 5.80 5.36 -3.98
N SER A 15 6.55 4.51 -3.28
CA SER A 15 6.50 3.06 -3.47
C SER A 15 5.13 2.49 -3.09
N ALA A 16 4.55 2.97 -1.98
CA ALA A 16 3.20 2.64 -1.57
C ALA A 16 2.20 2.97 -2.67
N GLY A 17 2.27 4.18 -3.22
CA GLY A 17 1.37 4.57 -4.31
C GLY A 17 1.50 3.71 -5.56
N THR A 18 2.73 3.43 -5.99
CA THR A 18 3.01 2.54 -7.11
C THR A 18 2.43 1.14 -6.88
N LEU A 19 2.60 0.60 -5.67
CA LEU A 19 2.07 -0.71 -5.30
C LEU A 19 0.54 -0.72 -5.22
N ILE A 20 -0.10 0.33 -4.70
CA ILE A 20 -1.58 0.42 -4.68
C ILE A 20 -2.13 0.37 -6.09
N VAL A 21 -1.54 1.13 -7.02
CA VAL A 21 -1.94 1.09 -8.44
C VAL A 21 -1.74 -0.32 -9.00
N ALA A 22 -0.54 -0.89 -8.85
CA ALA A 22 -0.22 -2.21 -9.38
C ALA A 22 -1.15 -3.31 -8.84
N VAL A 23 -1.37 -3.35 -7.52
CA VAL A 23 -2.24 -4.34 -6.85
C VAL A 23 -3.70 -4.14 -7.28
N SER A 24 -4.17 -2.90 -7.39
CA SER A 24 -5.54 -2.61 -7.84
C SER A 24 -5.80 -3.12 -9.26
N PHE A 25 -4.85 -2.89 -10.18
CA PHE A 25 -4.93 -3.41 -11.55
C PHE A 25 -4.82 -4.93 -11.60
N ALA A 26 -3.92 -5.53 -10.80
CA ALA A 26 -3.77 -6.98 -10.71
C ALA A 26 -5.05 -7.66 -10.19
N LEU A 27 -5.65 -7.14 -9.11
CA LEU A 27 -6.92 -7.64 -8.56
C LEU A 27 -8.04 -7.54 -9.60
N ARG A 28 -8.14 -6.41 -10.31
CA ARG A 28 -9.14 -6.22 -11.36
C ARG A 28 -8.94 -7.20 -12.53
N TYR A 29 -7.70 -7.41 -12.95
CA TYR A 29 -7.36 -8.39 -13.99
C TYR A 29 -7.73 -9.81 -13.55
N TRP A 30 -7.36 -10.18 -12.33
CA TRP A 30 -7.65 -11.49 -11.76
C TRP A 30 -9.16 -11.76 -11.65
N LEU A 31 -9.93 -10.77 -11.18
CA LEU A 31 -11.38 -10.84 -11.11
C LEU A 31 -12.04 -11.02 -12.47
N ARG A 32 -11.54 -10.36 -13.51
CA ARG A 32 -12.07 -10.52 -14.87
C ARG A 32 -11.84 -11.93 -15.42
N ARG A 33 -10.71 -12.56 -15.05
CA ARG A 33 -10.31 -13.87 -15.56
C ARG A 33 -10.79 -15.04 -14.70
N ASN A 34 -11.21 -14.81 -13.46
CA ASN A 34 -11.56 -15.88 -12.53
C ASN A 34 -12.95 -15.69 -11.90
N ALA A 35 -13.94 -16.43 -12.41
CA ALA A 35 -15.31 -16.37 -11.93
C ALA A 35 -15.49 -16.82 -10.47
N LYS A 36 -14.59 -17.68 -9.95
CA LYS A 36 -14.63 -18.08 -8.53
C LYS A 36 -14.27 -16.91 -7.63
N VAL A 37 -13.26 -16.12 -8.01
CA VAL A 37 -12.78 -14.97 -7.22
C VAL A 37 -13.83 -13.88 -7.12
N LYS A 38 -14.65 -13.67 -8.15
CA LYS A 38 -15.78 -12.72 -8.10
C LYS A 38 -16.78 -12.99 -6.97
N ARG A 39 -16.86 -14.23 -6.47
CA ARG A 39 -17.72 -14.57 -5.31
C ARG A 39 -17.11 -14.13 -3.99
N TRP A 40 -15.78 -14.09 -3.89
CA TRP A 40 -15.03 -13.76 -2.67
C TRP A 40 -14.68 -12.29 -2.58
N VAL A 41 -14.32 -11.69 -3.71
CA VAL A 41 -13.94 -10.29 -3.82
C VAL A 41 -14.95 -9.63 -4.72
N ALA A 42 -15.84 -8.86 -4.10
CA ALA A 42 -16.87 -8.16 -4.84
C ALA A 42 -16.20 -7.05 -5.71
N PRO A 43 -16.66 -6.87 -6.97
CA PRO A 43 -15.94 -6.12 -7.98
C PRO A 43 -16.06 -4.59 -7.83
N GLU A 44 -16.71 -4.12 -6.75
CA GLU A 44 -16.86 -2.70 -6.49
C GLU A 44 -15.49 -2.05 -6.30
N ARG A 45 -15.28 -0.94 -7.01
CA ARG A 45 -13.99 -0.24 -7.07
C ARG A 45 -13.48 0.12 -5.67
N GLU A 46 -14.37 0.60 -4.82
CA GLU A 46 -14.09 0.96 -3.42
C GLU A 46 -13.53 -0.24 -2.64
N ARG A 47 -14.11 -1.42 -2.80
CA ARG A 47 -13.63 -2.64 -2.14
C ARG A 47 -12.26 -3.06 -2.66
N LEU A 48 -12.02 -2.97 -3.97
CA LEU A 48 -10.70 -3.29 -4.53
C LEU A 48 -9.60 -2.36 -4.03
N LEU A 49 -9.90 -1.08 -3.90
CA LEU A 49 -8.97 -0.10 -3.34
C LEU A 49 -8.68 -0.39 -1.86
N VAL A 50 -9.72 -0.66 -1.06
CA VAL A 50 -9.57 -1.03 0.36
C VAL A 50 -8.74 -2.30 0.52
N VAL A 51 -9.01 -3.34 -0.27
CA VAL A 51 -8.21 -4.58 -0.26
C VAL A 51 -6.76 -4.30 -0.68
N SER A 52 -6.54 -3.44 -1.67
CA SER A 52 -5.19 -3.04 -2.08
C SER A 52 -4.45 -2.34 -0.95
N CYS A 53 -5.11 -1.42 -0.23
CA CYS A 53 -4.56 -0.77 0.95
C CYS A 53 -4.18 -1.77 2.03
N PHE A 54 -5.04 -2.75 2.33
CA PHE A 54 -4.72 -3.78 3.31
C PHE A 54 -3.53 -4.66 2.89
N ILE A 55 -3.42 -5.02 1.61
CA ILE A 55 -2.29 -5.80 1.11
C ILE A 55 -0.98 -5.01 1.28
N VAL A 56 -0.93 -3.77 0.79
CA VAL A 56 0.30 -2.95 0.84
C VAL A 56 0.67 -2.59 2.29
N SER A 57 -0.32 -2.24 3.12
CA SER A 57 -0.09 -1.93 4.53
C SER A 57 0.33 -3.17 5.32
N GLY A 58 -0.20 -4.35 4.98
CA GLY A 58 0.21 -5.63 5.58
C GLY A 58 1.67 -5.97 5.28
N ILE A 59 2.14 -5.71 4.05
CA ILE A 59 3.56 -5.88 3.69
C ILE A 59 4.44 -4.95 4.53
N ALA A 60 4.06 -3.68 4.67
CA ALA A 60 4.79 -2.71 5.49
C ALA A 60 4.80 -3.09 6.98
N ALA A 61 3.65 -3.52 7.51
CA ALA A 61 3.51 -3.99 8.89
C ALA A 61 4.38 -5.22 9.18
N TRP A 62 4.75 -5.99 8.14
CA TRP A 62 5.67 -7.10 8.30
C TRP A 62 7.14 -6.68 8.15
N ARG A 63 7.45 -5.81 7.18
CA ARG A 63 8.83 -5.39 6.85
C ARG A 63 9.50 -4.57 7.95
N GLU A 64 8.77 -3.63 8.55
CA GLU A 64 9.35 -2.65 9.47
C GLU A 64 9.73 -3.25 10.84
N PRO A 65 8.95 -4.15 11.45
CA PRO A 65 9.37 -4.86 12.65
C PRO A 65 10.62 -5.74 12.45
N PHE A 66 10.80 -6.32 11.26
CA PHE A 66 12.04 -7.05 10.95
C PHE A 66 13.27 -6.14 10.90
N ASP A 67 13.12 -4.91 10.41
CA ASP A 67 14.21 -3.91 10.39
C ASP A 67 14.68 -3.63 11.82
N VAL A 68 13.74 -3.47 12.75
CA VAL A 68 14.01 -3.26 14.18
C VAL A 68 14.66 -4.48 14.81
N ALA A 69 14.13 -5.68 14.54
CA ALA A 69 14.68 -6.93 15.07
C ALA A 69 16.13 -7.19 14.60
N ALA A 70 16.50 -6.69 13.43
CA ALA A 70 17.87 -6.76 12.90
C ALA A 70 18.81 -5.65 13.42
N GLY A 71 18.40 -4.89 14.44
CA GLY A 71 19.19 -3.81 15.05
C GLY A 71 18.92 -2.41 14.48
N GLY A 72 17.86 -2.26 13.67
CA GLY A 72 17.43 -0.97 13.14
C GLY A 72 16.83 -0.03 14.19
N SER A 73 16.80 1.27 13.88
CA SER A 73 16.21 2.28 14.77
C SER A 73 14.68 2.20 14.79
N VAL A 74 14.10 2.10 15.99
CA VAL A 74 12.64 2.12 16.21
C VAL A 74 12.00 3.40 15.66
N VAL A 75 12.62 4.56 15.90
CA VAL A 75 12.09 5.85 15.43
C VAL A 75 11.99 5.86 13.91
N LYS A 76 13.06 5.43 13.23
CA LYS A 76 13.10 5.30 11.77
C LYS A 76 11.98 4.39 11.25
N SER A 77 11.85 3.20 11.85
CA SER A 77 10.82 2.21 11.52
C SER A 77 9.39 2.74 11.68
N VAL A 78 9.12 3.57 12.70
CA VAL A 78 7.82 4.24 12.86
C VAL A 78 7.55 5.24 11.74
N PHE A 79 8.53 6.08 11.39
CA PHE A 79 8.38 7.02 10.26
C PHE A 79 8.19 6.29 8.93
N ASP A 80 8.88 5.17 8.75
CA ASP A 80 8.72 4.31 7.58
C ASP A 80 7.30 3.72 7.53
N PHE A 81 6.79 3.21 8.65
CA PHE A 81 5.41 2.71 8.73
C PHE A 81 4.37 3.80 8.41
N ILE A 82 4.55 5.02 8.96
CA ILE A 82 3.68 6.16 8.68
C ILE A 82 3.72 6.53 7.18
N SER A 83 4.92 6.51 6.57
CA SER A 83 5.07 6.83 5.15
C SER A 83 4.38 5.82 4.23
N TRP A 84 4.46 4.53 4.55
CA TRP A 84 3.73 3.47 3.86
C TRP A 84 2.21 3.64 3.97
N TYR A 85 1.72 3.92 5.17
CA TYR A 85 0.30 4.05 5.44
C TYR A 85 -0.29 5.30 4.78
N SER A 86 0.36 6.45 4.95
CA SER A 86 -0.05 7.71 4.34
C SER A 86 0.03 7.67 2.81
N GLY A 87 1.09 7.10 2.24
CA GLY A 87 1.23 6.89 0.79
C GLY A 87 0.13 6.00 0.24
N SER A 88 -0.23 4.92 0.96
CA SER A 88 -1.33 4.03 0.58
C SER A 88 -2.68 4.76 0.60
N ALA A 89 -2.98 5.50 1.67
CA ALA A 89 -4.23 6.23 1.83
C ALA A 89 -4.41 7.32 0.76
N VAL A 90 -3.38 8.15 0.55
CA VAL A 90 -3.40 9.23 -0.46
C VAL A 90 -3.57 8.64 -1.86
N SER A 91 -2.85 7.56 -2.17
CA SER A 91 -2.90 6.96 -3.51
C SER A 91 -4.23 6.25 -3.79
N ALA A 92 -4.80 5.57 -2.79
CA ALA A 92 -6.12 4.97 -2.94
C ALA A 92 -7.21 6.05 -3.09
N TRP A 93 -7.12 7.14 -2.34
CA TRP A 93 -8.02 8.30 -2.51
C TRP A 93 -7.88 8.93 -3.90
N ALA A 94 -6.65 9.17 -4.36
CA ALA A 94 -6.38 9.70 -5.69
C ALA A 94 -6.92 8.78 -6.80
N LEU A 95 -6.72 7.47 -6.68
CA LEU A 95 -7.20 6.49 -7.64
C LEU A 95 -8.73 6.35 -7.60
N TYR A 96 -9.35 6.46 -6.42
CA TYR A 96 -10.81 6.53 -6.27
C TYR A 96 -11.39 7.75 -7.02
N ARG A 97 -10.79 8.93 -6.80
CA ARG A 97 -11.19 10.19 -7.46
C ARG A 97 -11.04 10.10 -8.97
N TRP A 98 -9.87 9.65 -9.44
CA TRP A 98 -9.58 9.52 -10.86
C TRP A 98 -10.51 8.53 -11.57
N TRP A 99 -10.93 7.45 -10.91
CA TRP A 99 -11.89 6.51 -11.48
C TRP A 99 -13.34 7.00 -11.45
N LYS A 100 -13.69 7.95 -10.58
CA LYS A 100 -15.06 8.48 -10.49
C LYS A 100 -15.38 9.45 -11.62
N GLU A 101 -14.34 10.10 -12.16
CA GLU A 101 -14.36 10.94 -13.36
C GLU A 101 -14.28 10.07 -14.63
#